data_AF-A0A838LLM8-F1
#
_entry.id   AF-A0A838LLM8-F1
#
_cell.length_a   1.000
_cell.length_b   1.000
_cell.length_c   1.000
_cell.angle_alpha   90.00
_cell.angle_beta   90.00
_cell.angle_gamma   90.00
#
_symmetry.space_group_name_H-M   'P 1'
#
loop_
_entity.id
_entity.type
_entity.pdbx_description
1 polymer ?
#
loop_
_entity_poly.entity_id
_entity_poly.type
_entity_poly.pdbx_seq_one_letter_code
_entity_poly.pdbx_strand_id
1 'polypeptide(L)'
;MDEQTRARRVDNLIPWRVDVAHRWSHEALMLRAEQRRRAGLPNGEEMDARLDRWLAELERDGTVVDYDLARGFVYVARRPEIDTDLIHATGD
;
A
#
# COMPACT_ATOMS: atom_id res chain seq x y z
N MET A 1 7.27 24.02 18.08
CA MET A 1 5.90 24.18 17.52
C MET A 1 5.79 22.98 16.60
N ASP A 2 5.54 21.84 17.20
CA ASP A 2 5.73 20.54 16.56
C ASP A 2 4.33 20.03 16.27
N GLU A 3 3.78 20.50 15.16
CA GLU A 3 2.49 20.09 14.66
C GLU A 3 2.59 18.62 14.30
N GLN A 4 2.00 17.77 15.15
CA GLN A 4 1.87 16.36 14.92
C GLN A 4 1.08 16.12 13.64
N THR A 5 1.78 15.97 12.51
CA THR A 5 1.22 15.38 11.29
C THR A 5 0.86 13.94 11.63
N ARG A 6 -0.38 13.74 12.08
CA ARG A 6 -0.97 12.41 12.19
C ARG A 6 -1.24 11.96 10.76
N ALA A 7 -0.26 11.29 10.17
CA ALA A 7 -0.39 10.55 8.92
C ALA A 7 -1.73 9.79 8.92
N ARG A 8 -2.66 10.19 8.05
CA ARG A 8 -4.01 9.61 8.02
C ARG A 8 -3.90 8.22 7.40
N ARG A 9 -3.92 7.19 8.25
CA ARG A 9 -3.91 5.81 7.78
C ARG A 9 -5.12 5.54 6.90
N VAL A 10 -4.87 4.97 5.73
CA VAL A 10 -5.93 4.63 4.76
C VAL A 10 -6.50 3.26 5.13
N ASP A 11 -7.82 3.20 5.34
CA ASP A 11 -8.53 1.94 5.66
C ASP A 11 -8.69 1.05 4.41
N ASN A 12 -8.95 1.68 3.26
CA ASN A 12 -9.02 1.00 1.97
C ASN A 12 -7.72 1.12 1.16
N LEU A 13 -6.88 0.10 1.24
CA LEU A 13 -5.58 0.05 0.52
C LEU A 13 -5.69 -0.33 -0.96
N ILE A 14 -6.90 -0.63 -1.46
CA ILE A 14 -7.14 -0.86 -2.88
C ILE A 14 -8.41 -0.08 -3.28
N PRO A 15 -8.35 1.25 -3.35
CA PRO A 15 -9.50 2.08 -3.72
C PRO A 15 -9.82 2.01 -5.22
N TRP A 16 -8.87 1.59 -6.05
CA TRP A 16 -9.03 1.56 -7.50
C TRP A 16 -9.86 0.36 -7.97
N ARG A 17 -10.53 0.53 -9.11
CA ARG A 17 -11.10 -0.59 -9.85
C ARG A 17 -9.98 -1.36 -10.55
N VAL A 18 -9.43 -2.35 -9.86
CA VAL A 18 -8.36 -3.20 -10.37
C VAL A 18 -8.89 -4.14 -11.45
N ASP A 19 -8.18 -4.20 -12.58
CA ASP A 19 -8.50 -5.10 -13.68
C ASP A 19 -8.35 -6.57 -13.26
N VAL A 20 -9.11 -7.47 -13.88
CA VAL A 20 -9.06 -8.91 -13.56
C VAL A 20 -7.65 -9.48 -13.76
N ALA A 21 -6.90 -8.95 -14.72
CA ALA A 21 -5.53 -9.37 -14.99
C ALA A 21 -4.57 -9.04 -13.83
N HIS A 22 -4.80 -7.94 -13.10
CA HIS A 22 -3.92 -7.45 -12.04
C HIS A 22 -4.40 -7.85 -10.63
N ARG A 23 -5.59 -8.45 -10.52
CA ARG A 23 -6.22 -8.75 -9.21
C ARG A 23 -5.41 -9.71 -8.33
N TRP A 24 -4.49 -10.45 -8.93
CA TRP A 24 -3.61 -11.44 -8.29
C TRP A 24 -2.13 -11.03 -8.32
N SER A 25 -1.81 -9.81 -8.76
CA SER A 25 -0.45 -9.30 -8.71
C SER A 25 0.07 -9.29 -7.27
N HIS A 26 1.40 -9.36 -7.14
CA HIS A 26 2.07 -9.39 -5.84
C HIS A 26 1.63 -8.22 -4.95
N GLU A 27 1.58 -7.02 -5.52
CA GLU A 27 1.18 -5.77 -4.89
C GLU A 27 -0.26 -5.82 -4.39
N ALA A 28 -1.18 -6.37 -5.20
CA ALA A 28 -2.57 -6.56 -4.80
C ALA A 28 -2.69 -7.52 -3.61
N LEU A 29 -1.88 -8.59 -3.59
CA LEU A 29 -1.85 -9.54 -2.50
C LEU A 29 -1.29 -8.91 -1.22
N MET A 30 -0.19 -8.14 -1.32
CA MET A 30 0.42 -7.46 -0.18
C MET A 30 -0.50 -6.38 0.40
N LEU A 31 -1.15 -5.56 -0.43
CA LEU A 31 -2.11 -4.55 0.02
C LEU A 31 -3.32 -5.18 0.73
N ARG A 32 -3.81 -6.32 0.23
CA ARG A 32 -4.88 -7.08 0.92
C ARG A 32 -4.40 -7.70 2.23
N ALA A 33 -3.19 -8.24 2.28
CA ALA A 33 -2.61 -8.79 3.50
C ALA A 33 -2.48 -7.69 4.57
N GLU A 34 -1.99 -6.51 4.20
CA GLU A 34 -1.91 -5.38 5.12
C GLU A 34 -3.31 -4.93 5.57
N GLN A 35 -4.29 -4.84 4.66
CA GLN A 35 -5.65 -4.48 5.03
C GLN A 35 -6.26 -5.48 6.02
N ARG A 36 -6.03 -6.78 5.82
CA ARG A 36 -6.43 -7.82 6.78
C ARG A 36 -5.72 -7.66 8.12
N ARG A 37 -4.41 -7.42 8.13
CA ARG A 37 -3.61 -7.18 9.34
C ARG A 37 -4.15 -5.97 10.12
N ARG A 38 -4.47 -4.87 9.43
CA ARG A 38 -5.10 -3.66 10.02
C ARG A 38 -6.47 -3.94 10.61
N ALA A 39 -7.24 -4.82 9.98
CA ALA A 39 -8.53 -5.27 10.48
C ALA A 39 -8.44 -6.32 11.61
N GLY A 40 -7.22 -6.67 12.07
CA GLY A 40 -7.01 -7.70 13.10
C GLY A 40 -7.25 -9.13 12.61
N LEU A 41 -7.28 -9.35 11.29
CA LEU A 41 -7.46 -10.67 10.68
C LEU A 41 -6.10 -11.30 10.37
N PRO A 42 -5.93 -12.62 10.59
CA PRO A 42 -4.67 -13.31 10.33
C PRO A 42 -4.44 -13.51 8.82
N ASN A 43 -3.17 -13.44 8.38
CA ASN A 43 -2.75 -13.78 7.02
C ASN A 43 -1.99 -15.11 6.94
N GLY A 44 -1.47 -15.59 8.06
CA GLY A 44 -0.58 -16.75 8.14
C GLY A 44 0.89 -16.33 8.13
N GLU A 45 1.74 -17.09 8.82
CA GLU A 45 3.13 -16.71 9.12
C GLU A 45 3.97 -16.42 7.86
N GLU A 46 3.81 -17.22 6.80
CA GLU A 46 4.53 -17.00 5.55
C GLU A 46 4.11 -15.68 4.87
N MET A 47 2.81 -15.36 4.89
CA MET A 47 2.30 -14.14 4.28
C MET A 47 2.69 -12.92 5.10
N ASP A 48 2.64 -12.99 6.43
CA ASP A 48 3.07 -11.89 7.30
C ASP A 48 4.58 -11.62 7.13
N ALA A 49 5.42 -12.65 7.02
CA ALA A 49 6.85 -12.47 6.75
C ALA A 49 7.13 -11.81 5.39
N ARG A 50 6.36 -12.17 4.34
CA ARG A 50 6.45 -11.52 3.03
C ARG A 50 6.00 -10.06 3.09
N LEU A 51 4.90 -9.81 3.81
CA LEU A 51 4.37 -8.47 4.02
C LEU A 51 5.39 -7.58 4.75
N ASP A 52 5.97 -8.06 5.86
CA ASP A 52 6.97 -7.28 6.61
C ASP A 52 8.20 -6.95 5.76
N ARG A 53 8.68 -7.89 4.94
CA ARG A 53 9.77 -7.61 3.98
C ARG A 53 9.34 -6.54 2.98
N TRP A 54 8.18 -6.69 2.37
CA TRP A 54 7.70 -5.76 1.36
C TRP A 54 7.50 -4.34 1.91
N LEU A 55 6.97 -4.21 3.13
CA LEU A 55 6.85 -2.94 3.84
C LEU A 55 8.22 -2.29 4.07
N ALA A 56 9.22 -3.08 4.48
CA ALA A 56 10.58 -2.60 4.67
C ALA A 56 11.22 -2.15 3.34
N GLU A 57 10.93 -2.82 2.22
CA GLU A 57 11.38 -2.39 0.89
C GLU A 57 10.76 -1.04 0.49
N LEU A 58 9.44 -0.88 0.65
CA LEU A 58 8.77 0.40 0.38
C LEU A 58 9.34 1.56 1.20
N GLU A 59 9.61 1.32 2.48
CA GLU A 59 10.20 2.31 3.37
C GLU A 59 11.65 2.64 2.97
N ARG A 60 12.48 1.62 2.75
CA ARG A 60 13.88 1.78 2.33
C ARG A 60 13.99 2.55 1.02
N ASP A 61 13.14 2.22 0.05
CA ASP A 61 13.18 2.83 -1.28
C ASP A 61 12.40 4.15 -1.35
N GLY A 62 11.70 4.53 -0.27
CA GLY A 62 10.91 5.76 -0.21
C GLY A 62 9.79 5.77 -1.25
N THR A 63 9.14 4.61 -1.47
CA THR A 63 8.10 4.44 -2.47
C THR A 63 6.73 4.14 -1.86
N VAL A 64 5.70 4.34 -2.67
CA VAL A 64 4.31 3.95 -2.41
C VAL A 64 3.72 3.30 -3.66
N VAL A 65 2.63 2.57 -3.49
CA VAL A 65 1.95 1.90 -4.60
C VAL A 65 0.92 2.83 -5.23
N ASP A 66 0.97 2.98 -6.55
CA ASP A 66 -0.10 3.56 -7.36
C ASP A 66 -0.68 2.50 -8.29
N TYR A 67 -1.83 2.78 -8.89
CA TYR A 67 -2.47 1.92 -9.86
C TYR A 67 -2.80 2.68 -11.14
N ASP A 68 -2.22 2.24 -12.24
CA ASP A 68 -2.52 2.72 -13.59
C ASP A 68 -3.33 1.67 -14.36
N LEU A 69 -4.30 2.13 -15.16
CA LEU A 69 -5.16 1.23 -15.92
C LEU A 69 -4.41 0.44 -17.00
N ALA A 70 -3.35 1.02 -17.58
CA ALA A 70 -2.59 0.38 -18.66
C ALA A 70 -1.46 -0.52 -18.12
N ARG A 71 -0.86 -0.16 -16.98
CA ARG A 71 0.33 -0.82 -16.42
C ARG A 71 0.04 -1.68 -15.20
N GLY A 72 -1.11 -1.51 -14.56
CA GLY A 72 -1.44 -2.14 -13.29
C GLY A 72 -0.78 -1.43 -12.11
N PHE A 73 -0.34 -2.20 -11.12
CA PHE A 73 0.33 -1.65 -9.94
C PHE A 73 1.73 -1.17 -10.30
N VAL A 74 2.09 0.01 -9.80
CA VAL A 74 3.40 0.62 -10.00
C VAL A 74 3.92 1.22 -8.69
N TYR A 75 5.23 1.21 -8.52
CA TYR A 75 5.88 1.93 -7.42
C TYR A 75 6.22 3.34 -7.86
N VAL A 76 5.77 4.32 -7.10
CA VAL A 76 6.06 5.75 -7.33
C VAL A 76 6.78 6.32 -6.12
N ALA A 77 7.56 7.38 -6.33
CA ALA A 77 8.22 8.08 -5.25
C ALA A 77 7.17 8.61 -4.26
N ARG A 78 7.39 8.35 -2.97
CA ARG A 78 6.54 8.86 -1.90
C ARG A 78 6.68 10.38 -1.84
N ARG A 79 5.56 11.10 -1.94
CA ARG A 79 5.53 12.54 -1.69
C ARG A 79 5.39 12.76 -0.18
N PRO A 80 6.37 13.41 0.48
CA PRO A 80 6.25 13.74 1.89
C PRO A 80 4.99 14.58 2.12
N GLU A 81 4.35 14.39 3.28
CA GLU A 81 3.15 15.11 3.73
C GLU A 81 1.84 14.80 2.95
N ILE A 82 1.92 14.26 1.73
CA ILE A 82 0.76 13.88 0.91
C ILE A 82 0.51 12.37 0.98
N ASP A 83 1.53 11.57 0.66
CA ASP A 83 1.43 10.11 0.63
C ASP A 83 1.72 9.58 2.04
N THR A 84 0.70 9.67 2.90
CA THR A 84 0.81 9.37 4.34
C THR A 84 0.69 7.87 4.68
N ASP A 85 0.55 7.01 3.68
CA ASP A 85 0.34 5.57 3.86
C ASP A 85 1.00 4.78 2.70
N LEU A 86 0.61 3.52 2.48
CA LEU A 86 1.25 2.63 1.49
C LEU A 86 0.83 2.89 0.05
N ILE A 87 -0.29 3.59 -0.14
CA ILE A 87 -0.79 3.94 -1.46
C ILE A 87 -0.55 5.40 -1.77
N HIS A 88 -0.34 5.68 -3.05
CA HIS A 88 -0.33 7.05 -3.56
C HIS A 88 -1.70 7.66 -3.37
N ALA A 89 -1.75 8.83 -2.73
CA ALA A 89 -2.97 9.61 -2.66
C ALA A 89 -3.22 10.21 -4.06
N THR A 90 -3.94 9.49 -4.91
CA THR A 90 -4.47 10.07 -6.14
C THR A 90 -5.47 11.15 -5.70
N GLY A 91 -5.02 12.41 -5.70
CA GLY A 91 -5.93 13.54 -5.57
C GLY A 91 -6.82 13.54 -6.80
N ASP A 92 -8.13 13.36 -6.59
CA ASP A 92 -9.14 13.79 -7.55
C ASP A 92 -9.04 15.31 -7.74
#